data_AF-A0A4C1TWL2-F1
#
_entry.id   AF-A0A4C1TWL2-F1
#
_cell.length_a   1.000
_cell.length_b   1.000
_cell.length_c   1.000
_cell.angle_alpha   90.00
_cell.angle_beta   90.00
_cell.angle_gamma   90.00
#
_symmetry.space_group_name_H-M   'P 1'
#
loop_
_entity.id
_entity.type
_entity.pdbx_description
1 polymer ?
#
loop_
_entity_poly.entity_id
_entity_poly.type
_entity_poly.pdbx_seq_one_letter_code
_entity_poly.pdbx_strand_id
1 'polypeptide(L)'
;MAESEKKCHQYSVEYLKFGLLPSKADKRLPTCLLCNKVLSNDSMKPSKLEDHLRRCNLDKISKDLKYFQTLKEKYEKRPTVQSMFSSTSESNDDSLQASYNIILLITKSGKLHTIGEQLILPAVEEVLKTVLQKS
;
A
#
# COMPACT_ATOMS: atom_id res chain seq x y z
N MET A 1 -4.94 -16.12 -40.00
CA MET A 1 -4.15 -15.33 -39.05
C MET A 1 -3.98 -16.21 -37.82
N ALA A 2 -2.80 -16.79 -37.61
CA ALA A 2 -2.55 -17.64 -36.46
C ALA A 2 -2.30 -16.72 -35.25
N GLU A 3 -3.19 -16.76 -34.26
CA GLU A 3 -2.94 -16.16 -32.96
C GLU A 3 -1.71 -16.85 -32.37
N SER A 4 -0.62 -16.09 -32.23
CA SER A 4 0.55 -16.58 -31.53
C SER A 4 0.19 -16.64 -30.04
N GLU A 5 0.07 -17.85 -29.51
CA GLU A 5 -0.07 -18.07 -28.07
C GLU A 5 1.07 -17.33 -27.36
N LYS A 6 0.73 -16.27 -26.63
CA LYS A 6 1.68 -15.56 -25.80
C LYS A 6 2.11 -16.51 -24.69
N LYS A 7 3.28 -17.15 -24.86
CA LYS A 7 3.94 -17.94 -23.81
C LYS A 7 4.13 -17.04 -22.59
N CYS A 8 3.20 -17.13 -21.64
CA CYS A 8 3.30 -16.47 -20.35
C CYS A 8 4.37 -17.22 -19.55
N HIS A 9 5.51 -16.57 -19.32
CA HIS A 9 6.49 -17.13 -18.41
C HIS A 9 5.94 -16.94 -16.99
N GLN A 10 5.71 -18.03 -16.28
CA GLN A 10 5.35 -17.97 -14.87
C GLN A 10 6.58 -17.52 -14.06
N TYR A 11 6.36 -16.70 -13.03
CA TYR A 11 7.44 -16.27 -12.15
C TYR A 11 8.12 -17.50 -11.51
N SER A 12 9.46 -17.55 -11.59
CA SER A 12 10.29 -18.51 -10.86
C SER A 12 11.03 -17.82 -9.72
N VAL A 13 11.13 -18.49 -8.58
CA VAL A 13 11.90 -18.02 -7.41
C VAL A 13 13.37 -17.79 -7.74
N GLU A 14 13.90 -18.45 -8.76
CA GLU A 14 15.27 -18.26 -9.23
C GLU A 14 15.50 -16.85 -9.79
N TYR A 15 14.46 -16.14 -10.20
CA TYR A 15 14.58 -14.77 -10.70
C TYR A 15 15.00 -13.76 -9.63
N LEU A 16 15.03 -14.17 -8.36
CA LEU A 16 15.66 -13.39 -7.31
C LEU A 16 17.15 -13.12 -7.59
N LYS A 17 17.87 -14.03 -8.30
CA LYS A 17 19.26 -13.80 -8.73
C LYS A 17 19.41 -12.62 -9.68
N PHE A 18 18.31 -12.25 -10.34
CA PHE A 18 18.22 -11.06 -11.18
C PHE A 18 17.55 -9.87 -10.45
N GLY A 19 17.42 -9.95 -9.13
CA GLY A 19 16.79 -8.90 -8.31
C GLY A 19 15.29 -8.72 -8.55
N LEU A 20 14.56 -9.77 -8.96
CA LEU A 20 13.13 -9.68 -9.25
C LEU A 20 12.26 -10.39 -8.19
N LEU A 21 11.14 -9.75 -7.88
CA LEU A 21 10.05 -10.29 -7.06
C LEU A 21 8.74 -10.34 -7.86
N PRO A 22 7.77 -11.18 -7.49
CA PRO A 22 6.42 -11.05 -8.04
C PRO A 22 5.81 -9.73 -7.58
N SER A 23 5.10 -9.02 -8.47
CA SER A 23 4.39 -7.79 -8.11
C SER A 23 3.27 -8.10 -7.11
N LYS A 24 3.06 -7.17 -6.17
CA LYS A 24 1.97 -7.26 -5.18
C LYS A 24 0.59 -7.13 -5.82
N ALA A 25 0.48 -6.36 -6.91
CA ALA A 25 -0.79 -6.11 -7.61
C ALA A 25 -1.15 -7.24 -8.60
N ASP A 26 -0.15 -7.76 -9.33
CA ASP A 26 -0.31 -8.89 -10.24
C ASP A 26 0.90 -9.81 -10.16
N LYS A 27 0.71 -11.00 -9.58
CA LYS A 27 1.78 -11.99 -9.38
C LYS A 27 2.38 -12.51 -10.70
N ARG A 28 1.75 -12.24 -11.85
CA ARG A 28 2.27 -12.59 -13.19
C ARG A 28 3.32 -11.60 -13.71
N LEU A 29 3.46 -10.44 -13.07
CA LEU A 29 4.39 -9.40 -13.47
C LEU A 29 5.57 -9.33 -12.48
N PRO A 30 6.82 -9.27 -12.96
CA PRO A 30 7.98 -9.10 -12.09
C PRO A 30 8.16 -7.63 -11.68
N THR A 31 8.63 -7.40 -10.46
CA THR A 31 9.05 -6.11 -9.92
C THR A 31 10.54 -6.15 -9.63
N CYS A 32 11.28 -5.16 -10.13
CA CYS A 32 12.71 -5.04 -9.88
C CYS A 32 12.98 -4.41 -8.51
N LEU A 33 13.78 -5.07 -7.67
CA LEU A 33 14.19 -4.59 -6.35
C LEU A 33 15.15 -3.40 -6.40
N LEU A 34 15.84 -3.20 -7.52
CA LEU A 34 16.84 -2.13 -7.65
C LEU A 34 16.21 -0.78 -8.01
N CYS A 35 15.22 -0.79 -8.90
CA CYS A 35 14.56 0.42 -9.40
C CYS A 35 13.07 0.53 -8.99
N ASN A 36 12.53 -0.47 -8.29
CA ASN A 36 11.12 -0.57 -7.88
C ASN A 36 10.10 -0.53 -9.05
N LYS A 37 10.54 -0.82 -10.28
CA LYS A 37 9.69 -0.82 -11.46
C LYS A 37 9.04 -2.18 -11.69
N VAL A 38 7.74 -2.20 -11.98
CA VAL A 38 7.03 -3.37 -12.51
C VAL A 38 7.36 -3.51 -14.00
N LEU A 39 7.85 -4.67 -14.41
CA LEU A 39 8.17 -4.97 -15.81
C LEU A 39 7.04 -5.79 -16.43
N SER A 40 7.01 -5.82 -17.76
CA SER A 40 6.06 -6.67 -18.48
C SER A 40 6.45 -8.15 -18.36
N ASN A 41 5.48 -9.05 -18.57
CA ASN A 41 5.75 -10.49 -18.58
C ASN A 41 6.80 -10.87 -19.63
N ASP A 42 6.76 -10.21 -20.81
CA ASP A 42 7.72 -10.41 -21.89
C ASP A 42 9.17 -10.07 -21.52
N SER A 43 9.38 -9.31 -20.44
CA SER A 43 10.71 -9.00 -19.92
C SER A 43 11.32 -10.13 -19.12
N MET A 44 10.56 -11.17 -18.72
CA MET A 44 11.08 -12.29 -17.91
C MET A 44 12.02 -13.24 -18.67
N LYS A 45 12.27 -13.00 -19.96
CA LYS A 45 13.31 -13.73 -20.70
C LYS A 45 14.68 -13.41 -20.09
N PRO A 46 15.53 -14.41 -19.75
CA PRO A 46 16.80 -14.19 -19.05
C PRO A 46 17.69 -13.10 -19.68
N SER A 47 17.82 -13.09 -21.01
CA SER A 47 18.59 -12.06 -21.74
C SER A 47 18.07 -10.64 -21.50
N LYS A 48 16.75 -10.44 -21.51
CA LYS A 48 16.13 -9.14 -21.23
C LYS A 48 16.27 -8.72 -19.77
N LEU A 49 16.31 -9.67 -18.85
CA LEU A 49 16.54 -9.42 -17.43
C LEU A 49 17.99 -8.99 -17.17
N GLU A 50 18.94 -9.66 -17.80
CA GLU A 50 20.36 -9.26 -17.77
C GLU A 50 20.55 -7.86 -18.38
N ASP A 51 19.94 -7.58 -19.52
CA ASP A 51 19.95 -6.24 -20.13
C ASP A 51 19.34 -5.18 -19.21
N HIS A 52 18.21 -5.50 -18.57
CA HIS A 52 17.57 -4.60 -17.61
C HIS A 52 18.48 -4.32 -16.41
N LEU A 53 19.14 -5.33 -15.87
CA LEU A 53 20.10 -5.18 -14.77
C LEU A 53 21.28 -4.30 -15.17
N ARG A 54 21.86 -4.55 -16.36
CA ARG A 54 22.94 -3.73 -16.92
C ARG A 54 22.55 -2.26 -17.01
N ARG A 55 21.33 -1.97 -17.47
CA ARG A 55 20.79 -0.60 -17.58
C ARG A 55 20.43 0.02 -16.24
N CYS A 56 19.93 -0.78 -15.29
CA CYS A 56 19.53 -0.27 -13.98
C CYS A 56 20.74 0.17 -13.16
N ASN A 57 21.81 -0.63 -13.09
CA ASN A 57 23.02 -0.32 -12.35
C ASN A 57 24.18 -1.23 -12.78
N LEU A 58 25.18 -0.68 -13.47
CA LEU A 58 26.40 -1.42 -13.87
C LEU A 58 27.13 -2.04 -12.67
N ASP A 59 27.15 -1.34 -11.53
CA ASP A 59 27.88 -1.77 -10.31
C ASP A 59 27.23 -2.94 -9.56
N LYS A 60 26.01 -3.32 -9.94
CA LYS A 60 25.23 -4.36 -9.25
C LYS A 60 25.09 -5.67 -10.04
N ILE A 61 25.65 -5.74 -11.26
CA ILE A 61 25.63 -6.94 -12.10
C ILE A 61 26.42 -8.10 -11.44
N SER A 62 27.47 -7.76 -10.66
CA SER A 62 28.35 -8.74 -10.00
C SER A 62 27.88 -9.12 -8.58
N LYS A 63 26.66 -8.74 -8.17
CA LYS A 63 26.16 -9.07 -6.84
C LYS A 63 25.66 -10.51 -6.78
N ASP A 64 25.95 -11.17 -5.67
CA ASP A 64 25.56 -12.56 -5.44
C ASP A 64 24.09 -12.68 -5.01
N LEU A 65 23.58 -13.91 -4.94
CA LEU A 65 22.22 -14.19 -4.49
C LEU A 65 21.95 -13.66 -3.07
N LYS A 66 22.95 -13.71 -2.19
CA LYS A 66 22.86 -13.26 -0.79
C LYS A 66 22.56 -11.76 -0.69
N TYR A 67 23.16 -10.95 -1.56
CA TYR A 67 22.81 -9.54 -1.69
C TYR A 67 21.32 -9.35 -1.98
N PHE A 68 20.77 -10.07 -2.95
CA PHE A 68 19.36 -9.94 -3.33
C PHE A 68 18.39 -10.49 -2.28
N GLN A 69 18.77 -11.53 -1.54
CA GLN A 69 18.00 -12.01 -0.38
C GLN A 69 17.91 -10.93 0.71
N THR A 70 19.05 -10.32 1.06
CA THR A 70 19.08 -9.21 2.03
C THR A 70 18.25 -8.02 1.56
N LEU A 71 18.29 -7.71 0.26
CA LEU A 71 17.51 -6.63 -0.32
C LEU A 71 16.01 -6.93 -0.32
N LYS A 72 15.61 -8.18 -0.59
CA LYS A 72 14.23 -8.65 -0.48
C LYS A 72 13.70 -8.45 0.94
N GLU A 73 14.45 -8.86 1.97
CA GLU A 73 14.02 -8.68 3.37
C GLU A 73 13.80 -7.21 3.73
N LYS A 74 14.70 -6.32 3.28
CA LYS A 74 14.55 -4.87 3.45
C LYS A 74 13.33 -4.33 2.71
N TYR A 75 13.06 -4.84 1.52
CA TYR A 75 11.91 -4.44 0.72
C TYR A 75 10.58 -4.87 1.37
N GLU A 76 10.51 -6.08 1.93
CA GLU A 76 9.32 -6.61 2.60
C GLU A 76 9.03 -5.90 3.92
N LYS A 77 10.08 -5.52 4.66
CA LYS A 77 9.97 -4.76 5.93
C LYS A 77 9.75 -3.26 5.72
N ARG A 78 9.78 -2.77 4.48
CA ARG A 78 9.63 -1.34 4.19
C ARG A 78 8.22 -0.88 4.60
N PRO A 79 8.10 0.20 5.41
CA PRO A 79 6.80 0.77 5.72
C PRO A 79 6.08 1.16 4.42
N THR A 80 4.83 0.72 4.30
CA THR A 80 3.95 1.11 3.20
C THR A 80 3.19 2.37 3.59
N VAL A 81 2.67 3.10 2.61
CA VAL A 81 1.76 4.23 2.84
C VAL A 81 0.63 3.78 3.77
N GLN A 82 0.02 2.62 3.49
CA GLN A 82 -1.02 2.06 4.36
C GLN A 82 -0.54 1.87 5.80
N SER A 83 0.61 1.22 6.03
CA SER A 83 1.10 1.00 7.40
C SER A 83 1.45 2.27 8.15
N MET A 84 1.80 3.35 7.43
CA MET A 84 2.02 4.67 8.04
C MET A 84 0.71 5.31 8.51
N PHE A 85 -0.42 4.99 7.86
CA PHE A 85 -1.74 5.53 8.18
C PHE A 85 -2.64 4.55 8.96
N SER A 86 -2.23 3.30 9.17
CA SER A 86 -3.01 2.28 9.89
C SER A 86 -3.37 2.67 11.32
N SER A 87 -2.51 3.43 12.01
CA SER A 87 -2.79 3.97 13.35
C SER A 87 -3.89 5.04 13.38
N THR A 88 -4.27 5.59 12.23
CA THR A 88 -5.36 6.58 12.10
C THR A 88 -6.65 6.02 11.54
N SER A 89 -6.63 4.79 10.99
CA SER A 89 -7.82 4.18 10.38
C SER A 89 -8.69 3.43 11.38
N GLU A 90 -8.12 2.86 12.44
CA GLU A 90 -8.88 2.13 13.46
C GLU A 90 -9.84 3.04 14.24
N SER A 91 -9.57 4.35 14.33
CA SER A 91 -10.47 5.33 14.97
C SER A 91 -11.61 5.83 14.09
N ASN A 92 -11.59 5.56 12.79
CA ASN A 92 -12.54 6.17 11.85
C ASN A 92 -13.90 5.48 11.88
N ASP A 93 -13.96 4.18 12.11
CA ASP A 93 -15.23 3.45 12.16
C ASP A 93 -16.04 3.85 13.40
N ASP A 94 -15.40 3.91 14.58
CA ASP A 94 -16.05 4.31 15.82
C ASP A 94 -16.50 5.77 15.80
N SER A 95 -15.67 6.68 15.26
CA SER A 95 -16.01 8.11 15.16
C SER A 95 -17.12 8.39 14.14
N LEU A 96 -17.13 7.67 13.02
CA LEU A 96 -18.21 7.74 12.04
C LEU A 96 -19.51 7.18 12.61
N GLN A 97 -19.44 6.05 13.31
CA GLN A 97 -20.59 5.44 13.98
C GLN A 97 -21.16 6.36 15.07
N ALA A 98 -20.30 7.00 15.87
CA ALA A 98 -20.72 7.96 16.87
C ALA A 98 -21.42 9.17 16.23
N SER A 99 -20.84 9.74 15.16
CA SER A 99 -21.42 10.87 14.43
C SER A 99 -22.79 10.53 13.82
N TYR A 100 -22.92 9.34 13.23
CA TYR A 100 -24.19 8.83 12.72
C TYR A 100 -25.23 8.68 13.83
N ASN A 101 -24.86 8.11 14.98
CA ASN A 101 -25.77 7.93 16.12
C ASN A 101 -26.27 9.27 16.67
N ILE A 102 -25.41 10.30 16.73
CA ILE A 102 -25.80 11.65 17.13
C ILE A 102 -26.86 12.20 16.18
N ILE A 103 -26.63 12.13 14.86
CA ILE A 103 -27.60 12.60 13.86
C ILE A 103 -28.92 11.82 13.98
N LEU A 104 -28.86 10.49 14.12
CA LEU A 104 -30.03 9.64 14.27
C LEU A 104 -30.88 10.02 15.49
N LEU A 105 -30.25 10.31 16.63
CA LEU A 105 -30.95 10.75 17.85
C LEU A 105 -31.61 12.11 17.66
N ILE A 106 -30.94 13.05 16.99
CA ILE A 106 -31.50 14.37 16.66
C ILE A 106 -32.73 14.22 15.78
N THR A 107 -32.64 13.44 14.69
CA THR A 107 -33.76 13.19 13.77
C THR A 107 -34.94 12.54 14.48
N LYS A 108 -34.70 11.53 15.34
CA LYS A 108 -35.75 10.87 16.13
C LYS A 108 -36.44 11.80 17.12
N SER A 109 -35.75 12.83 17.61
CA SER A 109 -36.34 13.82 18.53
C SER A 109 -37.24 14.85 17.85
N GLY A 110 -37.33 14.84 16.51
CA GLY A 110 -38.15 15.78 15.74
C GLY A 110 -37.65 17.23 15.80
N LYS A 111 -36.44 17.46 16.32
CA LYS A 111 -35.83 18.79 16.39
C LYS A 111 -35.14 19.12 15.06
N LEU A 112 -35.29 20.37 14.61
CA LEU A 112 -34.57 20.88 13.45
C LEU A 112 -33.04 20.80 13.67
N HIS A 113 -32.32 20.51 12.59
CA HIS A 113 -30.85 20.44 12.52
C HIS A 113 -30.15 21.61 13.24
N THR A 114 -30.79 22.77 13.23
CA THR A 114 -30.36 24.02 13.86
C THR A 114 -30.08 23.91 15.37
N ILE A 115 -30.86 23.11 16.11
CA ILE A 115 -30.62 22.89 17.55
C ILE A 115 -29.41 21.96 17.75
N GLY A 116 -29.23 20.99 16.85
CA GLY A 116 -28.07 20.11 16.83
C GLY A 116 -26.77 20.89 16.65
N GLU A 117 -26.71 21.75 15.63
CA GLU A 117 -25.53 22.60 15.39
C GLU A 117 -25.28 23.61 16.52
N GLN A 118 -26.33 24.21 17.09
CA GLN A 118 -26.16 25.23 18.14
C GLN A 118 -25.76 24.68 19.51
N LEU A 119 -26.10 23.43 19.84
CA LEU A 119 -25.85 22.87 21.17
C LEU A 119 -24.87 21.69 21.15
N ILE A 120 -24.94 20.81 20.15
CA ILE A 120 -24.10 19.61 20.11
C ILE A 120 -22.69 19.95 19.65
N LEU A 121 -22.52 20.81 18.64
CA LEU A 121 -21.20 21.18 18.16
C LEU A 121 -20.36 21.87 19.27
N PRO A 122 -20.89 22.89 19.99
CA PRO A 122 -20.15 23.49 21.10
C PRO A 122 -19.91 22.53 22.27
N ALA A 123 -20.87 21.65 22.57
CA ALA A 123 -20.71 20.67 23.65
C ALA A 123 -19.62 19.64 23.33
N VAL A 124 -19.56 19.14 22.09
CA VAL A 124 -18.49 18.24 21.63
C VAL A 124 -17.14 18.94 21.66
N GLU A 125 -17.07 20.21 21.22
CA GLU A 125 -15.85 21.00 21.29
C GLU A 125 -15.34 21.17 22.73
N GLU A 126 -16.24 21.46 23.68
CA GLU A 126 -15.91 21.61 25.10
C GLU A 126 -15.44 20.29 25.73
N VAL A 127 -16.08 19.16 25.38
CA VAL A 127 -15.66 17.83 25.82
C VAL A 127 -14.27 17.50 25.28
N LEU A 128 -14.02 17.74 23.99
CA LEU A 128 -12.70 17.51 23.39
C LEU A 128 -11.63 18.38 24.06
N LYS A 129 -11.90 19.67 24.30
CA LYS A 129 -10.98 20.54 25.05
C LYS A 129 -10.72 19.99 26.45
N THR A 130 -11.75 19.66 27.20
CA THR A 130 -11.63 19.24 28.61
C THR A 130 -10.96 17.88 28.77
N VAL A 131 -11.29 16.92 27.91
CA VAL A 131 -10.83 15.53 28.00
C VAL A 131 -9.48 15.34 27.31
N LEU A 132 -9.24 15.99 26.17
CA LEU A 132 -8.01 15.79 25.38
C LEU A 132 -6.91 16.83 25.67
N GLN A 133 -7.20 18.03 26.19
CA GLN A 133 -6.15 19.01 26.54
C GLN A 133 -5.56 18.82 27.94
N LYS A 134 -5.99 17.80 28.70
CA LYS A 134 -5.22 17.31 29.86
C LYS A 134 -4.19 16.29 29.39
N SER A 135 -3.08 16.77 28.85
CA SER A 135 -1.80 16.05 28.74
C SER A 135 -0.67 17.06 28.69
#